data_AF-A0AAD3T361-F1
#
_entry.id   AF-A0AAD3T361-F1
#
_cell.length_a   1.000
_cell.length_b   1.000
_cell.length_c   1.000
_cell.angle_alpha   90.00
_cell.angle_beta   90.00
_cell.angle_gamma   90.00
#
_symmetry.space_group_name_H-M   'P 1'
#
loop_
_entity.id
_entity.type
_entity.pdbx_description
1 polymer ?
#
loop_
_entity_poly.entity_id
_entity_poly.type
_entity_poly.pdbx_seq_one_letter_code
_entity_poly.pdbx_strand_id
1 'polypeptide(L)'
;MSRLFSQREPPFHGTDGQEKVELAAVELEILKSKLADFEEREAHLKAQLEYLNEILRWARLSGYMYIRTRWTALPGEPPAVDDFEVDDWIPHFIVLQGPCIFFYQSSADWSPRDSTLLTDIVDVGCLPSLVREDGEIRHCFYILTSFGLRYECSSISKIQVDSWLAALQMDCRFFVDADVTLILPQDGS
;
A
#
# COMPACT_ATOMS: atom_id res chain seq x y z
N MET A 1 -11.70 80.92 -50.23
CA MET A 1 -11.13 80.87 -48.88
C MET A 1 -11.60 79.58 -48.20
N SER A 2 -10.65 78.68 -47.89
CA SER A 2 -10.63 77.83 -46.66
C SER A 2 -11.69 76.70 -46.55
N ARG A 3 -11.41 75.41 -46.27
CA ARG A 3 -10.20 74.64 -45.93
C ARG A 3 -10.42 73.18 -46.39
N LEU A 4 -9.35 72.56 -46.90
CA LEU A 4 -9.20 71.11 -46.92
C LEU A 4 -9.12 70.60 -45.48
N PHE A 5 -9.98 69.65 -45.11
CA PHE A 5 -9.73 68.76 -43.98
C PHE A 5 -9.54 67.35 -44.53
N SER A 6 -8.32 67.07 -44.98
CA SER A 6 -7.84 65.70 -45.11
C SER A 6 -7.61 65.20 -43.68
N GLN A 7 -8.52 64.36 -43.18
CA GLN A 7 -8.26 63.56 -41.99
C GLN A 7 -7.21 62.52 -42.38
N ARG A 8 -5.96 62.84 -42.07
CA ARG A 8 -4.86 61.89 -42.09
C ARG A 8 -4.91 61.18 -40.74
N GLU A 9 -5.37 59.94 -40.73
CA GLU A 9 -5.23 59.07 -39.56
C GLU A 9 -3.73 58.98 -39.20
N PRO A 10 -3.36 59.15 -37.91
CA PRO A 10 -1.98 58.94 -37.50
C PRO A 10 -1.63 57.46 -37.63
N PRO A 11 -0.46 57.08 -38.15
CA PRO A 11 -0.02 55.70 -38.11
C PRO A 11 0.39 55.38 -36.68
N PHE A 12 -0.53 54.87 -35.87
CA PHE A 12 -0.18 54.27 -34.59
C PHE A 12 0.34 52.85 -34.82
N HIS A 13 1.64 52.81 -35.14
CA HIS A 13 2.65 51.85 -34.67
C HIS A 13 2.18 50.41 -34.38
N GLY A 14 2.15 49.57 -35.42
CA GLY A 14 1.85 48.14 -35.33
C GLY A 14 3.02 47.27 -34.85
N THR A 15 3.58 47.53 -33.68
CA THR A 15 4.61 46.66 -33.07
C THR A 15 4.25 46.17 -31.67
N ASP A 16 3.60 46.98 -30.83
CA ASP A 16 3.20 46.58 -29.46
C ASP A 16 2.17 45.44 -29.48
N GLY A 17 1.26 45.43 -30.46
CA GLY A 17 0.31 44.34 -30.65
C GLY A 17 0.96 43.06 -31.20
N GLN A 18 1.95 43.20 -32.09
CA GLN A 18 2.66 42.07 -32.70
C GLN A 18 3.54 41.37 -31.66
N GLU A 19 4.29 42.13 -30.86
CA GLU A 19 5.11 41.62 -29.76
C GLU A 19 4.24 40.94 -28.69
N LYS A 20 3.08 41.51 -28.35
CA LYS A 20 2.10 40.86 -27.46
C LYS A 20 1.55 39.55 -28.01
N VAL A 21 1.30 39.47 -29.32
CA VAL A 21 0.84 38.24 -29.98
C VAL A 21 1.94 37.20 -30.00
N GLU A 22 3.20 37.60 -30.26
CA GLU A 22 4.36 36.72 -30.23
C GLU A 22 4.63 36.19 -28.81
N LEU A 23 4.55 37.05 -27.79
CA LEU A 23 4.67 36.65 -26.38
C LEU A 23 3.53 35.68 -25.97
N ALA A 24 2.29 35.97 -26.37
CA ALA A 24 1.15 35.09 -26.11
C ALA A 24 1.28 33.74 -26.84
N ALA A 25 1.86 33.71 -28.04
CA ALA A 25 2.13 32.47 -28.76
C ALA A 25 3.18 31.61 -28.04
N VAL A 26 4.24 32.23 -27.52
CA VAL A 26 5.25 31.53 -26.70
C VAL A 26 4.63 30.99 -25.41
N GLU A 27 3.81 31.77 -24.71
CA GLU A 27 3.10 31.32 -23.51
C GLU A 27 2.15 30.16 -23.80
N LEU A 28 1.42 30.20 -24.93
CA LEU A 28 0.56 29.11 -25.36
C LEU A 28 1.35 27.82 -25.61
N GLU A 29 2.51 27.90 -26.27
CA GLU A 29 3.35 26.72 -26.49
C GLU A 29 3.92 26.16 -25.17
N ILE A 30 4.30 27.02 -24.22
CA ILE A 30 4.71 26.59 -22.87
C ILE A 30 3.55 25.89 -22.16
N LEU A 31 2.34 26.46 -22.20
CA LEU A 31 1.17 25.88 -21.56
C LEU A 31 0.77 24.54 -22.19
N LYS A 32 0.84 24.41 -23.52
CA LYS A 32 0.62 23.13 -24.22
C LYS A 32 1.64 22.07 -23.82
N SER A 33 2.93 22.44 -23.72
CA SER A 33 3.97 21.52 -23.24
C SER A 33 3.66 21.06 -21.82
N LYS A 34 3.35 21.99 -20.90
CA LYS A 34 2.98 21.64 -19.53
C LYS A 34 1.73 20.77 -19.46
N LEU A 35 0.73 21.04 -20.31
CA LEU A 35 -0.48 20.22 -20.38
C LEU A 35 -0.13 18.79 -20.80
N ALA A 36 0.72 18.62 -21.82
CA ALA A 36 1.19 17.30 -22.25
C ALA A 36 1.94 16.55 -21.12
N ASP A 37 2.83 17.24 -20.40
CA ASP A 37 3.53 16.66 -19.24
C ASP A 37 2.54 16.21 -18.15
N PHE A 38 1.49 17.01 -17.90
CA PHE A 38 0.44 16.65 -16.94
C PHE A 38 -0.42 15.48 -17.41
N GLU A 39 -0.78 15.42 -18.69
CA GLU A 39 -1.54 14.31 -19.28
C GLU A 39 -0.76 13.00 -19.20
N GLU A 40 0.57 13.02 -19.47
CA GLU A 40 1.43 11.84 -19.31
C GLU A 40 1.48 11.38 -17.85
N ARG A 41 1.66 12.32 -16.91
CA ARG A 41 1.67 12.01 -15.47
C ARG A 41 0.32 11.45 -15.01
N GLU A 42 -0.79 11.98 -15.51
CA GLU A 42 -2.14 11.49 -15.21
C GLU A 42 -2.32 10.06 -15.72
N ALA A 43 -1.93 9.78 -16.97
CA ALA A 43 -2.02 8.45 -17.56
C ALA A 43 -1.17 7.44 -16.76
N HIS A 44 0.03 7.82 -16.33
CA HIS A 44 0.88 7.00 -15.49
C HIS A 44 0.21 6.66 -14.14
N LEU A 45 -0.32 7.66 -13.44
CA LEU A 45 -1.00 7.45 -12.15
C LEU A 45 -2.27 6.61 -12.29
N LYS A 46 -3.03 6.77 -13.38
CA LYS A 46 -4.20 5.93 -13.68
C LYS A 46 -3.82 4.47 -13.87
N ALA A 47 -2.78 4.20 -14.67
CA ALA A 47 -2.30 2.84 -14.88
C ALA A 47 -1.84 2.18 -13.57
N GLN A 48 -1.17 2.93 -12.69
CA GLN A 48 -0.79 2.44 -11.37
C GLN A 48 -2.01 2.14 -10.48
N LEU A 49 -3.04 2.98 -10.52
CA LEU A 49 -4.27 2.77 -9.75
C LEU A 49 -5.05 1.55 -10.24
N GLU A 50 -5.12 1.34 -11.55
CA GLU A 50 -5.73 0.13 -12.14
C GLU A 50 -4.99 -1.13 -11.70
N TYR A 51 -3.66 -1.09 -11.66
CA TYR A 51 -2.84 -2.20 -11.16
C TYR A 51 -3.13 -2.54 -9.68
N LEU A 52 -3.19 -1.54 -8.79
CA LEU A 52 -3.55 -1.76 -7.38
C LEU A 52 -4.98 -2.30 -7.25
N ASN A 53 -5.91 -1.78 -8.05
CA ASN A 53 -7.29 -2.25 -8.03
C ASN A 53 -7.40 -3.73 -8.42
N GLU A 54 -6.64 -4.18 -9.42
CA GLU A 54 -6.57 -5.59 -9.77
C GLU A 54 -5.96 -6.42 -8.63
N ILE A 55 -4.88 -5.97 -7.98
CA ILE A 55 -4.34 -6.64 -6.79
C ILE A 55 -5.42 -6.85 -5.73
N LEU A 56 -6.16 -5.79 -5.38
CA LEU A 56 -7.21 -5.84 -4.36
C LEU A 56 -8.41 -6.71 -4.77
N ARG A 57 -8.71 -6.78 -6.06
CA ARG A 57 -9.77 -7.64 -6.61
C ARG A 57 -9.50 -9.13 -6.38
N TRP A 58 -8.23 -9.52 -6.43
CA TRP A 58 -7.79 -10.91 -6.21
C TRP A 58 -7.36 -11.19 -4.77
N ALA A 59 -7.32 -10.16 -3.91
CA ALA A 59 -7.00 -10.33 -2.51
C ALA A 59 -8.11 -11.11 -1.79
N ARG A 60 -7.70 -12.08 -0.97
CA ARG A 60 -8.63 -12.87 -0.15
C ARG A 60 -9.07 -12.08 1.08
N LEU A 61 -8.13 -11.35 1.67
CA LEU A 61 -8.39 -10.40 2.74
C LEU A 61 -7.56 -9.15 2.49
N SER A 62 -8.14 -7.99 2.78
CA SER A 62 -7.42 -6.72 2.80
C SER A 62 -8.01 -5.80 3.84
N GLY A 63 -7.19 -5.02 4.53
CA GLY A 63 -7.69 -4.02 5.45
C GLY A 63 -6.63 -3.42 6.36
N TYR A 64 -7.00 -2.35 7.05
CA TYR A 64 -6.15 -1.74 8.05
C TYR A 64 -6.15 -2.54 9.35
N MET A 65 -4.96 -2.72 9.90
CA MET A 65 -4.73 -3.24 11.24
C MET A 65 -3.54 -2.51 11.86
N TYR A 66 -3.50 -2.46 13.18
CA TYR A 66 -2.30 -2.03 13.88
C TYR A 66 -1.36 -3.21 13.97
N ILE A 67 -0.09 -2.98 13.64
CA ILE A 67 0.94 -4.01 13.68
C ILE A 67 2.10 -3.52 14.54
N ARG A 68 2.69 -4.45 15.28
CA ARG A 68 4.04 -4.31 15.83
C ARG A 68 4.82 -5.59 15.59
N THR A 69 6.15 -5.47 15.54
CA THR A 69 7.04 -6.61 15.33
C THR A 69 7.77 -6.94 16.62
N ARG A 70 7.94 -8.23 16.89
CA ARG A 70 8.72 -8.75 18.00
C ARG A 70 9.60 -9.88 17.49
N TRP A 71 10.81 -10.01 18.02
CA TRP A 71 11.67 -11.14 17.73
C TRP A 71 11.52 -12.19 18.82
N THR A 72 11.29 -13.45 18.44
CA THR A 72 11.40 -14.56 19.38
C THR A 72 12.88 -14.86 19.61
N ALA A 73 13.28 -15.06 20.87
CA ALA A 73 14.65 -15.45 21.19
C ALA A 73 15.02 -16.75 20.47
N LEU A 74 16.18 -16.78 19.82
CA LEU A 74 16.65 -17.99 19.17
C LEU A 74 17.03 -19.05 20.21
N PRO A 75 17.04 -20.35 19.86
CA PRO A 75 17.46 -21.40 20.77
C PRO A 75 18.89 -21.13 21.31
N GLY A 76 18.98 -20.87 22.62
CA GLY A 76 20.25 -20.58 23.31
C GLY A 76 20.54 -19.10 23.58
N GLU A 77 19.72 -18.18 23.07
CA GLU A 77 19.78 -16.76 23.44
C GLU A 77 19.01 -16.50 24.75
N PRO A 78 19.41 -15.48 25.53
CA PRO A 78 18.58 -15.02 26.64
C PRO A 78 17.19 -14.59 26.11
N PRO A 79 16.13 -14.68 26.95
CA PRO A 79 14.80 -14.23 26.56
C PRO A 79 14.87 -12.81 26.01
N ALA A 80 14.16 -12.56 24.91
CA ALA A 80 14.08 -11.22 24.32
C ALA A 80 13.65 -10.23 25.40
N VAL A 81 14.30 -9.06 25.44
CA VAL A 81 13.92 -7.99 26.37
C VAL A 81 12.47 -7.67 26.13
N ASP A 82 11.70 -7.72 27.21
CA ASP A 82 10.26 -7.61 27.14
C ASP A 82 9.82 -6.14 27.12
N ASP A 83 9.79 -5.56 25.92
CA ASP A 83 9.32 -4.19 25.69
C ASP A 83 7.78 -4.13 25.52
N PHE A 84 7.00 -4.96 26.23
CA PHE A 84 5.53 -4.90 26.17
C PHE A 84 4.94 -3.56 26.63
N GLU A 85 5.69 -2.77 27.43
CA GLU A 85 5.25 -1.46 27.92
C GLU A 85 5.36 -0.33 26.87
N VAL A 86 6.03 -0.57 25.72
CA VAL A 86 6.13 0.41 24.65
C VAL A 86 4.91 0.31 23.73
N ASP A 87 4.12 1.39 23.62
CA ASP A 87 3.03 1.50 22.63
C ASP A 87 3.62 1.83 21.24
N ASP A 88 4.13 0.81 20.56
CA ASP A 88 4.73 0.89 19.23
C ASP A 88 3.82 0.34 18.12
N TRP A 89 2.51 0.30 18.37
CA TRP A 89 1.52 -0.15 17.40
C TRP A 89 1.35 0.86 16.26
N ILE A 90 1.64 0.43 15.02
CA ILE A 90 1.57 1.31 13.84
C ILE A 90 0.49 0.79 12.87
N PRO A 91 -0.43 1.65 12.39
CA PRO A 91 -1.41 1.25 11.40
C PRO A 91 -0.72 0.91 10.08
N HIS A 92 -1.06 -0.25 9.53
CA HIS A 92 -0.64 -0.71 8.22
C HIS A 92 -1.85 -1.22 7.44
N PHE A 93 -1.81 -1.10 6.13
CA PHE A 93 -2.76 -1.74 5.25
C PHE A 93 -2.21 -3.11 4.84
N ILE A 94 -2.88 -4.18 5.24
CA ILE A 94 -2.42 -5.55 5.02
C ILE A 94 -3.25 -6.18 3.91
N VAL A 95 -2.60 -6.91 3.01
CA VAL A 95 -3.25 -7.62 1.90
C VAL A 95 -2.77 -9.07 1.90
N LEU A 96 -3.71 -10.01 2.00
CA LEU A 96 -3.48 -11.45 1.78
C LEU A 96 -3.85 -11.78 0.33
N GLN A 97 -2.85 -12.06 -0.50
CA GLN A 97 -3.03 -12.35 -1.92
C GLN A 97 -2.16 -13.53 -2.34
N GLY A 98 -2.78 -14.54 -2.94
CA GLY A 98 -2.08 -15.77 -3.32
C GLY A 98 -1.38 -16.42 -2.12
N PRO A 99 -0.09 -16.79 -2.24
CA PRO A 99 0.69 -17.37 -1.16
C PRO A 99 1.44 -16.32 -0.30
N CYS A 100 1.08 -15.04 -0.38
CA CYS A 100 1.81 -13.95 0.25
C CYS A 100 0.90 -13.05 1.10
N ILE A 101 1.46 -12.55 2.20
CA ILE A 101 0.96 -11.40 2.95
C ILE A 101 1.82 -10.20 2.59
N PHE A 102 1.19 -9.11 2.20
CA PHE A 102 1.85 -7.84 1.89
C PHE A 102 1.48 -6.79 2.91
N PHE A 103 2.47 -6.05 3.40
CA PHE A 103 2.31 -4.99 4.39
C PHE A 103 2.62 -3.65 3.74
N TYR A 104 1.61 -2.78 3.64
CA TYR A 104 1.73 -1.42 3.12
C TYR A 104 1.66 -0.42 4.29
N GLN A 105 2.37 0.70 4.18
CA GLN A 105 2.26 1.76 5.18
C GLN A 105 0.88 2.44 5.10
N SER A 106 0.31 2.51 3.89
CA SER A 106 -0.99 3.05 3.56
C SER A 106 -1.60 2.31 2.38
N SER A 107 -2.93 2.30 2.26
CA SER A 107 -3.64 1.75 1.09
C SER A 107 -3.40 2.55 -0.20
N ALA A 108 -2.77 3.72 -0.11
CA ALA A 108 -2.38 4.54 -1.26
C ALA A 108 -0.94 4.26 -1.73
N ASP A 109 -0.22 3.37 -1.07
CA ASP A 109 1.16 3.03 -1.45
C ASP A 109 1.18 2.10 -2.66
N TRP A 110 2.08 2.39 -3.59
CA TRP A 110 2.24 1.62 -4.82
C TRP A 110 3.02 0.32 -4.64
N SER A 111 3.81 0.23 -3.58
CA SER A 111 4.68 -0.90 -3.28
C SER A 111 4.56 -1.29 -1.81
N PRO A 112 4.53 -2.60 -1.51
CA PRO A 112 4.54 -3.04 -0.12
C PRO A 112 5.86 -2.65 0.54
N ARG A 113 5.79 -2.32 1.82
CA ARG A 113 6.96 -2.08 2.68
C ARG A 113 7.66 -3.39 3.03
N ASP A 114 6.87 -4.44 3.24
CA ASP A 114 7.34 -5.77 3.59
C ASP A 114 6.38 -6.84 3.04
N SER A 115 6.85 -8.08 2.93
CA SER A 115 6.05 -9.22 2.50
C SER A 115 6.50 -10.51 3.19
N THR A 116 5.54 -11.40 3.45
CA THR A 116 5.79 -12.71 4.06
C THR A 116 5.12 -13.80 3.25
N LEU A 117 5.84 -14.86 2.91
CA LEU A 117 5.26 -16.04 2.27
C LEU A 117 4.52 -16.87 3.32
N LEU A 118 3.38 -17.46 2.93
CA LEU A 118 2.62 -18.35 3.80
C LEU A 118 3.42 -19.60 4.19
N THR A 119 4.35 -20.04 3.35
CA THR A 119 5.27 -21.15 3.63
C THR A 119 6.29 -20.85 4.71
N ASP A 120 6.58 -19.57 4.94
CA ASP A 120 7.50 -19.14 6.00
C ASP A 120 6.78 -19.00 7.34
N ILE A 121 5.45 -19.12 7.39
CA ILE A 121 4.67 -19.03 8.61
C ILE A 121 4.68 -20.38 9.31
N VAL A 122 5.21 -20.42 10.52
CA VAL A 122 5.29 -21.63 11.34
C VAL A 122 4.17 -21.73 12.37
N ASP A 123 3.60 -20.60 12.79
CA ASP A 123 2.50 -20.58 13.74
C ASP A 123 1.62 -19.33 13.60
N VAL A 124 0.33 -19.48 13.87
CA VAL A 124 -0.67 -18.40 13.85
C VAL A 124 -1.65 -18.62 15.01
N GLY A 125 -1.71 -17.67 15.94
CA GLY A 125 -2.49 -17.82 17.16
C GLY A 125 -3.11 -16.54 17.69
N CYS A 126 -4.05 -16.70 18.62
CA CYS A 126 -4.68 -15.59 19.31
C CYS A 126 -3.73 -14.98 20.35
N LEU A 127 -3.87 -13.66 20.58
CA LEU A 127 -3.26 -12.96 21.71
C LEU A 127 -4.34 -12.43 22.67
N PRO A 128 -3.98 -12.17 23.95
CA PRO A 128 -4.85 -11.43 24.85
C PRO A 128 -5.29 -10.11 24.21
N SER A 129 -6.56 -9.75 24.37
CA SER A 129 -7.04 -8.44 23.90
C SER A 129 -6.39 -7.33 24.72
N LEU A 130 -5.96 -6.26 24.06
CA LEU A 130 -5.44 -5.07 24.74
C LEU A 130 -6.60 -4.17 25.14
N VAL A 131 -6.49 -3.57 26.33
CA VAL A 131 -7.38 -2.50 26.78
C VAL A 131 -6.54 -1.22 26.83
N ARG A 132 -6.90 -0.24 26.01
CA ARG A 132 -6.24 1.07 26.03
C ARG A 132 -6.72 1.90 27.21
N GLU A 133 -5.99 2.98 27.51
CA GLU A 133 -6.31 3.89 28.63
C GLU A 133 -7.71 4.53 28.51
N ASP A 134 -8.21 4.70 27.29
CA ASP A 134 -9.55 5.21 26.98
C ASP A 134 -10.66 4.16 27.10
N GLY A 135 -10.32 2.92 27.44
CA GLY A 135 -11.24 1.79 27.53
C GLY A 135 -11.52 1.07 26.21
N GLU A 136 -10.87 1.46 25.10
CA GLU A 136 -10.98 0.76 23.82
C GLU A 136 -10.37 -0.64 23.92
N ILE A 137 -11.16 -1.67 23.56
CA ILE A 137 -10.69 -3.05 23.49
C ILE A 137 -10.21 -3.34 22.08
N ARG A 138 -8.96 -3.80 21.96
CA ARG A 138 -8.36 -4.27 20.71
C ARG A 138 -8.15 -5.77 20.75
N HIS A 139 -8.76 -6.46 19.80
CA HIS A 139 -8.57 -7.89 19.60
C HIS A 139 -7.25 -8.11 18.87
N CYS A 140 -6.50 -9.12 19.31
CA CYS A 140 -5.13 -9.33 18.87
C CYS A 140 -4.88 -10.77 18.44
N PHE A 141 -3.99 -10.94 17.47
CA PHE A 141 -3.45 -12.23 17.05
C PHE A 141 -1.98 -12.05 16.64
N TYR A 142 -1.28 -13.16 16.46
CA TYR A 142 0.09 -13.15 15.97
C TYR A 142 0.30 -14.09 14.79
N ILE A 143 1.34 -13.77 14.02
CA ILE A 143 1.90 -14.59 12.95
C ILE A 143 3.37 -14.77 13.27
N LEU A 144 3.81 -16.01 13.47
CA LEU A 144 5.20 -16.36 13.71
C LEU A 144 5.82 -16.94 12.44
N THR A 145 6.96 -16.41 12.06
CA THR A 145 7.73 -16.87 10.91
C THR A 145 8.84 -17.83 11.30
N SER A 146 9.34 -18.61 10.34
CA SER A 146 10.41 -19.60 10.49
C SER A 146 11.74 -19.00 10.91
N PHE A 147 11.95 -17.71 10.64
CA PHE A 147 13.14 -16.95 11.03
C PHE A 147 12.99 -16.24 12.39
N GLY A 148 11.90 -16.50 13.13
CA GLY A 148 11.69 -16.00 14.49
C GLY A 148 11.11 -14.58 14.56
N LEU A 149 10.74 -13.96 13.43
CA LEU A 149 9.98 -12.72 13.45
C LEU A 149 8.51 -13.02 13.76
N ARG A 150 7.98 -12.33 14.77
CA ARG A 150 6.57 -12.38 15.15
C ARG A 150 5.90 -11.05 14.81
N TYR A 151 4.93 -11.09 13.91
CA TYR A 151 4.01 -9.99 13.68
C TYR A 151 2.87 -10.10 14.68
N GLU A 152 2.68 -9.09 15.50
CA GLU A 152 1.48 -8.95 16.33
C GLU A 152 0.53 -7.97 15.66
N CYS A 153 -0.70 -8.41 15.44
CA CYS A 153 -1.72 -7.68 14.72
C CYS A 153 -2.89 -7.39 15.65
N SER A 154 -3.43 -6.17 15.60
CA SER A 154 -4.59 -5.78 16.40
C SER A 154 -5.62 -4.95 15.63
N SER A 155 -6.88 -5.12 16.02
CA SER A 155 -8.01 -4.36 15.51
C SER A 155 -9.11 -4.23 16.57
N ILE A 156 -9.87 -3.14 16.48
CA ILE A 156 -11.11 -2.94 17.27
C ILE A 156 -12.23 -3.91 16.84
N SER A 157 -12.15 -4.45 15.63
CA SER A 157 -13.15 -5.37 15.09
C SER A 157 -12.76 -6.81 15.35
N LYS A 158 -13.46 -7.47 16.29
CA LYS A 158 -13.31 -8.91 16.54
C LYS A 158 -13.53 -9.74 15.28
N ILE A 159 -14.54 -9.39 14.48
CA ILE A 159 -14.88 -10.10 13.25
C ILE A 159 -13.71 -10.04 12.26
N GLN A 160 -13.03 -8.89 12.17
CA GLN A 160 -11.86 -8.74 11.30
C GLN A 160 -10.73 -9.66 11.77
N VAL A 161 -10.40 -9.66 13.06
CA VAL A 161 -9.36 -10.55 13.64
C VAL A 161 -9.70 -12.02 13.42
N ASP A 162 -10.94 -12.41 13.71
CA ASP A 162 -11.39 -13.80 13.57
C ASP A 162 -11.35 -14.25 12.09
N SER A 163 -11.67 -13.36 11.14
CA SER A 163 -11.58 -13.63 9.70
C SER A 163 -10.14 -13.85 9.24
N TRP A 164 -9.21 -13.03 9.72
CA TRP A 164 -7.78 -13.17 9.41
C TRP A 164 -7.18 -14.45 10.01
N LEU A 165 -7.48 -14.74 11.27
CA LEU A 165 -7.09 -16.00 11.92
C LEU A 165 -7.58 -17.21 11.15
N ALA A 166 -8.88 -17.25 10.81
CA ALA A 166 -9.48 -18.37 10.10
C ALA A 166 -8.85 -18.58 8.72
N ALA A 167 -8.62 -17.51 7.96
CA ALA A 167 -7.98 -17.59 6.66
C ALA A 167 -6.54 -18.12 6.77
N LEU A 168 -5.70 -17.52 7.61
CA LEU A 168 -4.30 -17.89 7.75
C LEU A 168 -4.13 -19.32 8.28
N GLN A 169 -4.92 -19.73 9.27
CA GLN A 169 -4.87 -21.09 9.79
C GLN A 169 -5.32 -22.14 8.76
N MET A 170 -6.28 -21.78 7.90
CA MET A 170 -6.70 -22.65 6.80
C MET A 170 -5.58 -22.77 5.76
N ASP A 171 -4.95 -21.67 5.36
CA ASP A 171 -3.94 -21.68 4.30
C ASP A 171 -2.63 -22.32 4.71
N CYS A 172 -2.15 -22.01 5.92
CA CYS A 172 -0.88 -22.59 6.41
C CYS A 172 -1.00 -24.12 6.53
N ARG A 173 -2.20 -24.66 6.78
CA ARG A 173 -2.44 -26.11 6.76
C ARG A 173 -2.36 -26.70 5.35
N PHE A 174 -2.85 -25.99 4.34
CA PHE A 174 -2.82 -26.47 2.96
C PHE A 174 -1.40 -26.63 2.40
N PHE A 175 -0.42 -25.83 2.86
CA PHE A 175 0.98 -25.99 2.46
C PHE A 175 1.66 -27.20 3.12
N VAL A 176 1.29 -27.53 4.36
CA VAL A 176 1.80 -28.73 5.05
C VAL A 176 1.31 -30.01 4.37
N ASP A 177 0.04 -30.06 3.95
CA ASP A 177 -0.52 -31.25 3.29
C ASP A 177 0.02 -31.43 1.85
N ALA A 178 0.27 -30.34 1.12
CA ALA A 178 0.82 -30.40 -0.24
C ALA A 178 2.24 -30.99 -0.27
N ASP A 179 3.08 -30.67 0.72
CA ASP A 179 4.43 -31.25 0.86
C ASP A 179 4.39 -32.73 1.25
N VAL A 180 3.43 -33.15 2.07
CA VAL A 180 3.27 -34.56 2.46
C VAL A 180 2.80 -35.42 1.28
N THR A 181 2.02 -34.85 0.35
CA THR A 181 1.49 -35.60 -0.81
C THR A 181 2.58 -35.93 -1.85
N LEU A 182 3.72 -35.23 -1.82
CA LEU A 182 4.86 -35.50 -2.72
C LEU A 182 5.85 -36.54 -2.18
N ILE A 183 5.64 -37.08 -0.96
CA ILE A 183 6.58 -38.01 -0.31
C ILE A 183 6.07 -39.47 -0.28
N LEU A 184 4.87 -39.77 -0.78
CA LEU A 184 4.43 -41.16 -0.87
C LEU A 184 5.12 -41.88 -2.04
N PRO A 185 5.92 -42.94 -1.79
CA PRO A 185 6.37 -43.80 -2.86
C PRO A 185 5.15 -44.52 -3.44
N GLN A 186 5.01 -44.47 -4.76
CA GLN A 186 4.17 -45.39 -5.51
C GLN A 186 4.81 -46.78 -5.39
N ASP A 187 4.56 -47.46 -4.27
CA ASP A 187 4.90 -48.88 -4.15
C ASP A 187 3.93 -49.67 -5.02
N GLY A 188 4.48 -50.17 -6.12
CA GLY A 188 3.81 -51.10 -7.01
C GLY A 188 3.57 -52.45 -6.34
N SER A 189 2.42 -53.05 -6.65
CA SER A 189 2.17 -54.48 -6.60
C SER A 189 1.29 -54.86 -7.77
#